data_AF-A0A1Y3VQQ2-F1
#
_entry.id   AF-A0A1Y3VQQ2-F1
#
_cell.length_a   1.000
_cell.length_b   1.000
_cell.length_c   1.000
_cell.angle_alpha   90.00
_cell.angle_beta   90.00
_cell.angle_gamma   90.00
#
_symmetry.space_group_name_H-M   'P 1'
#
loop_
_entity.id
_entity.type
_entity.pdbx_description
1 polymer ?
#
loop_
_entity_poly.entity_id
_entity_poly.type
_entity_poly.pdbx_seq_one_letter_code
_entity_poly.pdbx_strand_id
1 'polypeptide(L)'
;METVLVIGAARSGIAVSKLLQKNGYHVILTDSNEVKEKMDLEALGIEVVDNGHPDWLLEKDYPFVVKNPGIPYRVPIVKHFQEAGVPIYTEIEIAYRFAPGFKYAAVTGTDGKTTVTTLLYEMLNAKEKALVAGNIGTPLSELALIHQEETFNVALELSNFQLLGIDTFQPKISVVTNLAPDHLDYMDSLEEYYQSKMLIYKNCNSQDWFIRNIDDENIVKYAQNIPCQVIDFSLTQEADLYKDDTFAYLKDEILFKLSDLKIVGDFNCGNAMMAACMAYKMGIDLETIQSVIRSFKGVEHRIEYVNTINGVRFYNDSKATNTHAACAALSAFDKNVILLCGGKDKHISFDDLKQYDHKIKHCFSFGQTKDHFKSIFTNQTSCQTMKDALNHAIEIMEEGDVILLSPACSSFDQFKNYEIRGEIFKGLVEEIAKRG
;
A
#
# COMPACT_ATOMS: atom_id res chain seq x y z
N MET A 1 -24.29 -19.90 20.89
CA MET A 1 -23.65 -18.76 20.23
C MET A 1 -22.17 -18.93 20.47
N GLU A 2 -21.35 -19.07 19.43
CA GLU A 2 -19.90 -19.20 19.63
C GLU A 2 -19.31 -17.86 20.05
N THR A 3 -18.36 -17.89 20.97
CA THR A 3 -17.66 -16.70 21.45
C THR A 3 -16.37 -16.54 20.66
N VAL A 4 -16.10 -15.35 20.14
CA VAL A 4 -14.87 -15.04 19.39
C VAL A 4 -14.16 -13.84 20.02
N LEU A 5 -12.83 -13.87 19.96
CA LEU A 5 -11.99 -12.78 20.46
C LEU A 5 -11.46 -11.93 19.31
N VAL A 6 -11.61 -10.62 19.43
CA VAL A 6 -10.99 -9.63 18.54
C VAL A 6 -9.94 -8.87 19.33
N ILE A 7 -8.69 -8.91 18.86
CA ILE A 7 -7.54 -8.24 19.50
C ILE A 7 -7.18 -7.00 18.68
N GLY A 8 -7.36 -5.83 19.29
CA GLY A 8 -7.12 -4.50 18.73
C GLY A 8 -8.40 -3.84 18.23
N ALA A 9 -8.68 -2.64 18.72
CA ALA A 9 -9.85 -1.83 18.43
C ALA A 9 -9.56 -0.67 17.46
N ALA A 10 -8.54 -0.81 16.61
CA ALA A 10 -8.38 0.09 15.48
C ALA A 10 -9.53 -0.06 14.47
N ARG A 11 -9.50 0.72 13.38
CA ARG A 11 -10.59 0.79 12.40
C ARG A 11 -11.08 -0.58 11.90
N SER A 12 -10.18 -1.48 11.51
CA SER A 12 -10.53 -2.83 11.03
C SER A 12 -11.04 -3.76 12.14
N GLY A 13 -10.53 -3.60 13.37
CA GLY A 13 -10.96 -4.36 14.55
C GLY A 13 -12.39 -4.03 14.98
N ILE A 14 -12.74 -2.73 14.99
CA ILE A 14 -14.11 -2.28 15.22
C ILE A 14 -15.05 -2.81 14.12
N ALA A 15 -14.66 -2.69 12.86
CA ALA A 15 -15.46 -3.13 11.72
C ALA A 15 -15.72 -4.64 11.74
N VAL A 16 -14.70 -5.46 11.99
CA VAL A 16 -14.85 -6.92 12.04
C VAL A 16 -15.66 -7.37 13.26
N SER A 17 -15.56 -6.67 14.39
CA SER A 17 -16.38 -6.95 15.57
C SER A 17 -17.88 -6.77 15.26
N LYS A 18 -18.23 -5.68 14.57
CA LYS A 18 -19.61 -5.42 14.13
C LYS A 18 -20.10 -6.46 13.12
N LEU A 19 -19.26 -6.88 12.18
CA LEU A 19 -19.58 -7.92 11.20
C LEU A 19 -19.86 -9.27 11.86
N LEU A 20 -19.00 -9.69 12.80
CA LEU A 20 -19.16 -10.93 13.56
C LEU A 20 -20.42 -10.90 14.42
N GLN A 21 -20.67 -9.80 15.13
CA GLN A 21 -21.87 -9.63 15.95
C GLN A 21 -23.15 -9.74 15.12
N LYS A 22 -23.20 -9.09 13.94
CA LYS A 22 -24.34 -9.19 13.01
C LYS A 22 -24.57 -10.63 12.53
N ASN A 23 -23.50 -11.41 12.37
CA ASN A 23 -23.55 -12.80 11.93
C ASN A 23 -23.69 -13.80 13.09
N GLY A 24 -24.10 -13.34 14.27
CA GLY A 24 -24.53 -14.20 15.36
C GLY A 24 -23.40 -14.80 16.21
N TYR A 25 -22.21 -14.17 16.22
CA TYR A 25 -21.18 -14.48 17.21
C TYR A 25 -21.37 -13.64 18.47
N HIS A 26 -20.95 -14.17 19.61
CA HIS A 26 -20.72 -13.36 20.80
C HIS A 26 -19.29 -12.81 20.73
N VAL A 27 -19.16 -11.49 20.55
CA VAL A 27 -17.86 -10.87 20.31
C VAL A 27 -17.30 -10.27 21.59
N ILE A 28 -16.05 -10.64 21.92
CA ILE A 28 -15.23 -9.94 22.90
C ILE A 28 -14.16 -9.17 22.14
N LEU A 29 -14.15 -7.84 22.24
CA LEU A 29 -13.13 -6.96 21.68
C LEU A 29 -12.19 -6.50 22.81
N THR A 30 -10.88 -6.67 22.62
CA THR A 30 -9.89 -6.21 23.59
C THR A 30 -8.82 -5.30 22.97
N ASP A 31 -8.41 -4.25 23.69
CA ASP A 31 -7.30 -3.38 23.30
C ASP A 31 -6.44 -3.01 24.52
N SER A 32 -5.15 -2.81 24.29
CA SER A 32 -4.23 -2.33 25.32
C SER A 32 -4.51 -0.88 25.73
N ASN A 33 -5.14 -0.09 24.85
CA ASN A 33 -5.52 1.30 25.07
C ASN A 33 -7.01 1.43 25.39
N GLU A 34 -7.42 2.62 25.80
CA GLU A 34 -8.83 3.01 25.90
C GLU A 34 -9.53 2.93 24.54
N VAL A 35 -10.72 2.33 24.51
CA VAL A 35 -11.56 2.25 23.31
C VAL A 35 -12.61 3.35 23.37
N LYS A 36 -12.47 4.38 22.52
CA LYS A 36 -13.33 5.56 22.55
C LYS A 36 -14.79 5.25 22.23
N GLU A 37 -15.02 4.29 21.34
CA GLU A 37 -16.34 3.86 20.88
C GLU A 37 -16.96 2.78 21.78
N LYS A 38 -16.41 2.53 22.98
CA LYS A 38 -16.82 1.44 23.88
C LYS A 38 -18.33 1.39 24.13
N MET A 39 -18.95 2.51 24.50
CA MET A 39 -20.38 2.56 24.79
C MET A 39 -21.24 2.18 23.57
N ASP A 40 -20.85 2.63 22.38
CA ASP A 40 -21.57 2.31 21.14
C ASP A 40 -21.44 0.83 20.78
N LEU A 41 -20.28 0.22 21.04
CA LEU A 41 -20.04 -1.20 20.81
C LEU A 41 -20.79 -2.08 21.81
N GLU A 42 -20.79 -1.71 23.09
CA GLU A 42 -21.54 -2.42 24.14
C GLU A 42 -23.05 -2.35 23.89
N ALA A 43 -23.56 -1.21 23.38
CA ALA A 43 -24.96 -1.07 22.97
C ALA A 43 -25.34 -2.02 21.81
N LEU A 44 -24.37 -2.46 20.99
CA LEU A 44 -24.55 -3.48 19.95
C LEU A 44 -24.40 -4.91 20.46
N GLY A 45 -24.11 -5.10 21.76
CA GLY A 45 -23.91 -6.40 22.39
C GLY A 45 -22.49 -6.96 22.26
N ILE A 46 -21.51 -6.11 21.91
CA ILE A 46 -20.09 -6.47 21.88
C ILE A 46 -19.49 -6.22 23.27
N GLU A 47 -18.87 -7.24 23.87
CA GLU A 47 -18.14 -7.08 25.13
C GLU A 47 -16.81 -6.37 24.86
N VAL A 48 -16.52 -5.26 25.54
CA VAL A 48 -15.31 -4.46 25.32
C VAL A 48 -14.41 -4.45 26.56
N VAL A 49 -13.18 -4.93 26.37
CA VAL A 49 -12.14 -5.04 27.41
C VAL A 49 -10.94 -4.19 27.01
N ASP A 50 -10.93 -2.94 27.46
CA ASP A 50 -9.92 -1.93 27.14
C ASP A 50 -8.94 -1.70 28.30
N ASN A 51 -7.88 -0.93 28.04
CA ASN A 51 -6.79 -0.66 29.01
C ASN A 51 -6.02 -1.92 29.45
N GLY A 52 -5.93 -2.92 28.58
CA GLY A 52 -5.14 -4.12 28.82
C GLY A 52 -5.86 -5.41 28.46
N HIS A 53 -5.18 -6.52 28.70
CA HIS A 53 -5.63 -7.87 28.37
C HIS A 53 -5.66 -8.71 29.65
N PRO A 54 -6.79 -8.78 30.37
CA PRO A 54 -6.87 -9.57 31.60
C PRO A 54 -6.76 -11.07 31.34
N ASP A 55 -6.15 -11.79 32.28
CA ASP A 55 -5.80 -13.22 32.13
C ASP A 55 -7.02 -14.13 31.85
N TRP A 56 -8.21 -13.77 32.33
CA TRP A 56 -9.42 -14.55 32.08
C TRP A 56 -9.75 -14.65 30.58
N LEU A 57 -9.28 -13.73 29.74
CA LEU A 57 -9.40 -13.85 28.28
C LEU A 57 -8.66 -15.10 27.78
N LEU A 58 -7.53 -15.46 28.39
CA LEU A 58 -6.68 -16.57 27.97
C LEU A 58 -7.24 -17.94 28.36
N GLU A 59 -8.17 -17.96 29.31
CA GLU A 59 -8.81 -19.16 29.87
C GLU A 59 -10.06 -19.60 29.10
N LYS A 60 -10.56 -18.75 28.18
CA LYS A 60 -11.75 -19.03 27.38
C LYS A 60 -11.39 -19.82 26.12
N ASP A 61 -12.27 -20.74 25.74
CA ASP A 61 -12.19 -21.45 24.46
C ASP A 61 -12.79 -20.59 23.34
N TYR A 62 -11.98 -20.26 22.34
CA TYR A 62 -12.40 -19.55 21.14
C TYR A 62 -12.25 -20.46 19.90
N PRO A 63 -13.25 -20.53 19.00
CA PRO A 63 -13.10 -21.27 17.75
C PRO A 63 -12.07 -20.62 16.83
N PHE A 64 -11.89 -19.30 16.94
CA PHE A 64 -10.82 -18.53 16.31
C PHE A 64 -10.67 -17.16 17.01
N VAL A 65 -9.53 -16.53 16.77
CA VAL A 65 -9.21 -15.16 17.18
C VAL A 65 -9.03 -14.30 15.95
N VAL A 66 -9.47 -13.05 15.99
CA VAL A 66 -9.17 -12.05 14.94
C VAL A 66 -8.21 -11.02 15.51
N LYS A 67 -7.06 -10.81 14.88
CA LYS A 67 -6.11 -9.76 15.25
C LYS A 67 -6.17 -8.60 14.26
N ASN A 68 -6.06 -7.39 14.78
CA ASN A 68 -5.67 -6.24 13.97
C ASN A 68 -4.32 -6.55 13.28
N PRO A 69 -4.18 -6.35 11.95
CA PRO A 69 -2.96 -6.68 11.21
C PRO A 69 -1.68 -6.15 11.86
N GLY A 70 -1.69 -4.90 12.32
CA GLY A 70 -0.50 -4.23 12.87
C GLY A 70 -0.01 -4.74 14.23
N ILE A 71 -0.71 -5.67 14.90
CA ILE A 71 -0.24 -6.27 16.16
C ILE A 71 0.70 -7.45 15.83
N PRO A 72 1.96 -7.46 16.28
CA PRO A 72 2.88 -8.58 16.06
C PRO A 72 2.43 -9.89 16.71
N TYR A 73 2.71 -11.03 16.06
CA TYR A 73 2.42 -12.36 16.62
C TYR A 73 3.19 -12.65 17.92
N ARG A 74 4.36 -12.01 18.12
CA ARG A 74 5.15 -12.12 19.36
C ARG A 74 4.53 -11.43 20.58
N VAL A 75 3.46 -10.64 20.42
CA VAL A 75 2.78 -10.00 21.55
C VAL A 75 2.15 -11.09 22.43
N PRO A 76 2.28 -11.03 23.78
CA PRO A 76 1.92 -12.15 24.67
C PRO A 76 0.53 -12.77 24.44
N ILE A 77 -0.52 -11.95 24.30
CA ILE A 77 -1.88 -12.44 24.06
C ILE A 77 -2.00 -13.20 22.74
N VAL A 78 -1.38 -12.70 21.66
CA VAL A 78 -1.43 -13.36 20.34
C VAL A 78 -0.63 -14.65 20.36
N LYS A 79 0.57 -14.59 20.95
CA LYS A 79 1.46 -15.73 21.10
C LYS A 79 0.81 -16.88 21.88
N HIS A 80 0.08 -16.57 22.96
CA HIS A 80 -0.66 -17.57 23.74
C HIS A 80 -1.63 -18.38 22.87
N PHE A 81 -2.47 -17.70 22.09
CA PHE A 81 -3.43 -18.39 21.21
C PHE A 81 -2.75 -19.11 20.04
N GLN A 82 -1.63 -18.58 19.55
CA GLN A 82 -0.82 -19.24 18.52
C GLN A 82 -0.22 -20.56 19.05
N GLU A 83 0.37 -20.55 20.24
CA GLU A 83 0.95 -21.73 20.89
C GLU A 83 -0.12 -22.76 21.29
N ALA A 84 -1.33 -22.30 21.61
CA ALA A 84 -2.50 -23.15 21.86
C ALA A 84 -3.11 -23.74 20.57
N GLY A 85 -2.63 -23.37 19.38
CA GLY A 85 -3.14 -23.85 18.10
C GLY A 85 -4.52 -23.31 17.72
N VAL A 86 -4.96 -22.21 18.35
CA VAL A 86 -6.22 -21.53 18.00
C VAL A 86 -6.03 -20.81 16.66
N PRO A 87 -6.94 -20.97 15.68
CA PRO A 87 -6.84 -20.23 14.42
C PRO A 87 -6.84 -18.72 14.66
N ILE A 88 -5.86 -18.03 14.06
CA ILE A 88 -5.73 -16.57 14.13
C ILE A 88 -5.92 -15.97 12.75
N TYR A 89 -6.95 -15.15 12.61
CA TYR A 89 -7.33 -14.52 11.36
C TYR A 89 -7.12 -13.00 11.38
N THR A 90 -7.09 -12.40 10.19
CA THR A 90 -7.25 -10.95 9.99
C THR A 90 -8.67 -10.64 9.52
N GLU A 91 -9.03 -9.35 9.47
CA GLU A 91 -10.35 -8.94 9.00
C GLU A 91 -10.64 -9.35 7.56
N ILE A 92 -9.59 -9.57 6.74
CA ILE A 92 -9.70 -9.98 5.34
C ILE A 92 -10.34 -11.36 5.23
N GLU A 93 -9.87 -12.33 6.01
CA GLU A 93 -10.42 -13.69 6.02
C GLU A 93 -11.89 -13.69 6.47
N ILE A 94 -12.20 -12.93 7.52
CA ILE A 94 -13.57 -12.85 8.04
C ILE A 94 -14.50 -12.19 7.01
N ALA A 95 -14.10 -11.08 6.42
CA ALA A 95 -14.91 -10.38 5.44
C ALA A 95 -15.14 -11.23 4.18
N TYR A 96 -14.13 -11.98 3.73
CA TYR A 96 -14.25 -12.94 2.63
C TYR A 96 -15.32 -14.00 2.90
N ARG A 97 -15.33 -14.59 4.10
CA ARG A 97 -16.32 -15.61 4.49
C ARG A 97 -17.76 -15.10 4.52
N PHE A 98 -17.95 -13.82 4.86
CA PHE A 98 -19.28 -13.23 5.00
C PHE A 98 -19.77 -12.48 3.75
N ALA A 99 -18.92 -12.21 2.75
CA ALA A 99 -19.33 -11.53 1.51
C ALA A 99 -19.11 -12.43 0.27
N PRO A 100 -19.86 -13.54 0.11
CA PRO A 100 -19.65 -14.50 -0.97
C PRO A 100 -19.93 -13.91 -2.37
N GLY A 101 -20.66 -12.79 -2.46
CA GLY A 101 -20.90 -12.07 -3.71
C GLY A 101 -19.72 -11.23 -4.20
N PHE A 102 -18.67 -11.04 -3.39
CA PHE A 102 -17.54 -10.20 -3.77
C PHE A 102 -16.55 -10.96 -4.65
N LYS A 103 -16.14 -10.32 -5.76
CA LYS A 103 -15.12 -10.83 -6.69
C LYS A 103 -13.84 -10.00 -6.55
N TYR A 104 -12.80 -10.61 -6.00
CA TYR A 104 -11.59 -9.89 -5.62
C TYR A 104 -10.53 -9.87 -6.71
N ALA A 105 -9.99 -8.68 -6.96
CA ALA A 105 -8.67 -8.49 -7.58
C ALA A 105 -7.73 -7.87 -6.54
N ALA A 106 -6.75 -8.67 -6.10
CA ALA A 106 -5.96 -8.37 -4.92
C ALA A 106 -4.53 -7.94 -5.28
N VAL A 107 -4.07 -6.86 -4.65
CA VAL A 107 -2.78 -6.23 -4.93
C VAL A 107 -1.95 -6.20 -3.65
N THR A 108 -0.76 -6.79 -3.68
CA THR A 108 0.27 -6.60 -2.64
C THR A 108 1.63 -6.26 -3.25
N GLY A 109 2.65 -6.10 -2.42
CA GLY A 109 4.00 -5.66 -2.80
C GLY A 109 4.60 -4.67 -1.81
N THR A 110 5.85 -4.27 -2.01
CA THR A 110 6.47 -3.18 -1.22
C THR A 110 5.92 -1.83 -1.69
N ASP A 111 6.04 -1.51 -2.97
CA ASP A 111 5.60 -0.24 -3.56
C ASP A 111 4.62 -0.41 -4.74
N GLY A 112 3.96 0.68 -5.16
CA GLY A 112 3.03 0.65 -6.31
C GLY A 112 1.61 0.14 -6.02
N LYS A 113 1.40 -0.56 -4.90
CA LYS A 113 0.10 -1.16 -4.51
C LYS A 113 -1.11 -0.23 -4.68
N THR A 114 -1.04 0.98 -4.11
CA THR A 114 -2.14 1.95 -4.15
C THR A 114 -2.39 2.43 -5.56
N THR A 115 -1.35 2.71 -6.35
CA THR A 115 -1.52 3.15 -7.74
C THR A 115 -2.22 2.07 -8.57
N VAL A 116 -1.78 0.81 -8.44
CA VAL A 116 -2.42 -0.33 -9.12
C VAL A 116 -3.87 -0.50 -8.65
N THR A 117 -4.11 -0.47 -7.34
CA THR A 117 -5.45 -0.66 -6.76
C THR A 117 -6.41 0.46 -7.16
N THR A 118 -5.96 1.71 -7.17
CA THR A 118 -6.79 2.85 -7.59
C THR A 118 -7.10 2.78 -9.09
N LEU A 119 -6.11 2.53 -9.95
CA LEU A 119 -6.34 2.36 -11.39
C LEU A 119 -7.32 1.21 -11.68
N LEU A 120 -7.10 0.06 -11.01
CA LEU A 120 -7.97 -1.10 -11.10
C LEU A 120 -9.40 -0.75 -10.66
N TYR A 121 -9.56 -0.05 -9.53
CA TYR A 121 -10.87 0.40 -9.07
C TYR A 121 -11.57 1.29 -10.10
N GLU A 122 -10.90 2.31 -10.64
CA GLU A 122 -11.46 3.19 -11.66
C GLU A 122 -11.91 2.41 -12.91
N MET A 123 -11.13 1.42 -13.35
CA MET A 123 -11.47 0.56 -14.48
C MET A 123 -12.68 -0.34 -14.19
N LEU A 124 -12.72 -0.95 -13.01
CA LEU A 124 -13.85 -1.81 -12.61
C LEU A 124 -15.13 -0.98 -12.47
N ASN A 125 -15.03 0.18 -11.82
CA ASN A 125 -16.15 1.06 -11.51
C ASN A 125 -16.73 1.77 -12.74
N ALA A 126 -15.94 1.93 -13.81
CA ALA A 126 -16.40 2.55 -15.05
C ALA A 126 -17.47 1.73 -15.79
N LYS A 127 -17.54 0.41 -15.54
CA LYS A 127 -18.49 -0.50 -16.20
C LYS A 127 -19.48 -1.16 -15.24
N GLU A 128 -19.01 -1.62 -14.09
CA GLU A 128 -19.82 -2.35 -13.11
C GLU A 128 -19.67 -1.70 -11.72
N LYS A 129 -20.59 -1.99 -10.80
CA LYS A 129 -20.40 -1.52 -9.41
C LYS A 129 -19.15 -2.15 -8.82
N ALA A 130 -18.18 -1.32 -8.45
CA ALA A 130 -16.95 -1.77 -7.83
C ALA A 130 -16.75 -1.14 -6.45
N LEU A 131 -15.92 -1.80 -5.63
CA LEU A 131 -15.48 -1.32 -4.33
C LEU A 131 -13.96 -1.25 -4.30
N VAL A 132 -13.43 -0.31 -3.53
CA VAL A 132 -12.02 -0.26 -3.15
C VAL A 132 -11.90 -0.51 -1.65
N ALA A 133 -11.02 -1.44 -1.27
CA ALA A 133 -10.95 -1.93 0.10
C ALA A 133 -9.54 -2.30 0.54
N GLY A 134 -9.42 -2.61 1.84
CA GLY A 134 -8.24 -3.20 2.44
C GLY A 134 -7.36 -2.15 3.12
N ASN A 135 -6.07 -2.10 2.76
CA ASN A 135 -5.10 -1.17 3.33
C ASN A 135 -5.32 0.30 2.88
N ILE A 136 -6.18 0.53 1.89
CA ILE A 136 -6.64 1.85 1.47
C ILE A 136 -8.16 1.88 1.40
N GLY A 137 -8.74 3.09 1.44
CA GLY A 137 -10.19 3.27 1.39
C GLY A 137 -10.86 2.78 2.67
N THR A 138 -11.70 1.74 2.55
CA THR A 138 -12.52 1.22 3.65
C THR A 138 -12.09 -0.21 4.04
N PRO A 139 -12.01 -0.54 5.35
CA PRO A 139 -11.76 -1.91 5.78
C PRO A 139 -12.73 -2.87 5.10
N LEU A 140 -12.23 -4.03 4.65
CA LEU A 140 -13.05 -4.96 3.90
C LEU A 140 -14.25 -5.47 4.73
N SER A 141 -14.06 -5.65 6.03
CA SER A 141 -15.12 -6.07 6.96
C SER A 141 -16.25 -5.04 7.10
N GLU A 142 -15.95 -3.74 6.96
CA GLU A 142 -16.96 -2.67 6.97
C GLU A 142 -17.82 -2.73 5.69
N LEU A 143 -17.20 -2.96 4.54
CA LEU A 143 -17.94 -3.14 3.28
C LEU A 143 -18.76 -4.43 3.27
N ALA A 144 -18.20 -5.53 3.78
CA ALA A 144 -18.93 -6.79 3.92
C ALA A 144 -20.13 -6.66 4.88
N LEU A 145 -20.01 -5.83 5.93
CA LEU A 145 -21.11 -5.54 6.85
C LEU A 145 -22.28 -4.84 6.14
N ILE A 146 -21.97 -3.88 5.26
CA ILE A 146 -22.94 -3.05 4.54
C ILE A 146 -23.55 -3.81 3.36
N HIS A 147 -22.73 -4.51 2.57
CA HIS A 147 -23.07 -5.06 1.25
C HIS A 147 -23.05 -6.61 1.21
N GLN A 148 -23.27 -7.26 2.35
CA GLN A 148 -23.14 -8.71 2.54
C GLN A 148 -23.84 -9.57 1.47
N GLU A 149 -25.04 -9.16 1.06
CA GLU A 149 -25.91 -9.88 0.12
C GLU A 149 -25.79 -9.38 -1.33
N GLU A 150 -24.90 -8.43 -1.59
CA GLU A 150 -24.71 -7.81 -2.89
C GLU A 150 -23.47 -8.37 -3.62
N THR A 151 -23.47 -8.25 -4.95
CA THR A 151 -22.34 -8.64 -5.79
C THR A 151 -21.55 -7.41 -6.22
N PHE A 152 -20.25 -7.42 -5.97
CA PHE A 152 -19.33 -6.34 -6.34
C PHE A 152 -18.01 -6.90 -6.85
N ASN A 153 -17.40 -6.20 -7.81
CA ASN A 153 -15.97 -6.35 -8.05
C ASN A 153 -15.21 -5.55 -6.98
N VAL A 154 -14.14 -6.10 -6.43
CA VAL A 154 -13.39 -5.47 -5.34
C VAL A 154 -11.93 -5.34 -5.72
N ALA A 155 -11.48 -4.09 -5.90
CA ALA A 155 -10.06 -3.76 -5.95
C ALA A 155 -9.53 -3.73 -4.51
N LEU A 156 -8.71 -4.72 -4.15
CA LEU A 156 -8.29 -4.95 -2.77
C LEU A 156 -6.78 -4.72 -2.61
N GLU A 157 -6.40 -3.68 -1.87
CA GLU A 157 -5.01 -3.48 -1.46
C GLU A 157 -4.72 -4.30 -0.18
N LEU A 158 -3.71 -5.15 -0.22
CA LEU A 158 -3.29 -5.97 0.92
C LEU A 158 -1.87 -5.62 1.38
N SER A 159 -1.72 -5.34 2.67
CA SER A 159 -0.43 -5.38 3.35
C SER A 159 0.02 -6.82 3.60
N ASN A 160 1.31 -7.04 3.86
CA ASN A 160 1.79 -8.37 4.27
C ASN A 160 1.18 -8.81 5.60
N PHE A 161 0.94 -7.88 6.53
CA PHE A 161 0.34 -8.20 7.83
C PHE A 161 -1.09 -8.73 7.72
N GLN A 162 -1.86 -8.23 6.75
CA GLN A 162 -3.21 -8.73 6.45
C GLN A 162 -3.16 -10.16 5.90
N LEU A 163 -2.16 -10.47 5.06
CA LEU A 163 -1.98 -11.79 4.46
C LEU A 163 -1.59 -12.87 5.48
N LEU A 164 -0.91 -12.53 6.58
CA LEU A 164 -0.49 -13.50 7.60
C LEU A 164 -1.64 -14.22 8.31
N GLY A 165 -2.87 -13.69 8.27
CA GLY A 165 -4.04 -14.29 8.91
C GLY A 165 -5.12 -14.70 7.93
N ILE A 166 -4.76 -15.04 6.69
CA ILE A 166 -5.69 -15.63 5.73
C ILE A 166 -5.64 -17.16 5.79
N ASP A 167 -6.78 -17.77 5.47
CA ASP A 167 -6.94 -19.21 5.48
C ASP A 167 -7.58 -19.68 4.18
N THR A 168 -8.76 -19.15 3.83
CA THR A 168 -9.51 -19.51 2.63
C THR A 168 -9.61 -18.38 1.60
N PHE A 169 -9.17 -17.16 1.94
CA PHE A 169 -9.17 -16.03 1.01
C PHE A 169 -8.56 -16.41 -0.35
N GLN A 170 -9.36 -16.22 -1.41
CA GLN A 170 -9.02 -16.61 -2.77
C GLN A 170 -9.43 -15.50 -3.75
N PRO A 171 -8.48 -14.69 -4.25
CA PRO A 171 -8.75 -13.70 -5.28
C PRO A 171 -8.82 -14.34 -6.66
N LYS A 172 -9.70 -13.81 -7.53
CA LYS A 172 -9.81 -14.24 -8.95
C LYS A 172 -8.55 -13.88 -9.73
N ILE A 173 -7.94 -12.76 -9.39
CA ILE A 173 -6.65 -12.34 -9.91
C ILE A 173 -5.86 -11.63 -8.81
N SER A 174 -4.56 -11.90 -8.73
CA SER A 174 -3.68 -11.20 -7.80
C SER A 174 -2.34 -10.83 -8.39
N VAL A 175 -1.65 -9.89 -7.74
CA VAL A 175 -0.32 -9.44 -8.11
C VAL A 175 0.51 -9.10 -6.87
N VAL A 176 1.79 -9.42 -6.93
CA VAL A 176 2.82 -8.83 -6.07
C VAL A 176 3.59 -7.86 -6.96
N THR A 177 3.49 -6.55 -6.70
CA THR A 177 4.03 -5.52 -7.61
C THR A 177 5.56 -5.51 -7.65
N ASN A 178 6.19 -5.58 -6.47
CA ASN A 178 7.65 -5.68 -6.27
C ASN A 178 7.94 -6.09 -4.81
N LEU A 179 9.20 -6.47 -4.55
CA LEU A 179 9.75 -6.87 -3.27
C LEU A 179 11.09 -6.16 -3.02
N ALA A 180 11.05 -5.18 -2.11
CA ALA A 180 12.22 -4.49 -1.59
C ALA A 180 12.19 -4.44 -0.05
N PRO A 181 13.33 -4.26 0.63
CA PRO A 181 13.40 -4.25 2.09
C PRO A 181 12.45 -3.24 2.75
N ASP A 182 11.59 -3.71 3.66
CA ASP A 182 10.71 -2.90 4.50
C ASP A 182 10.29 -3.71 5.74
N HIS A 183 9.62 -3.07 6.70
CA HIS A 183 8.90 -3.71 7.81
C HIS A 183 9.71 -4.65 8.74
N LEU A 184 11.02 -4.46 8.85
CA LEU A 184 11.89 -5.21 9.78
C LEU A 184 11.69 -4.87 11.26
N ASP A 185 10.94 -3.82 11.55
CA ASP A 185 10.40 -3.51 12.88
C ASP A 185 9.29 -4.49 13.31
N TYR A 186 8.64 -5.13 12.34
CA TYR A 186 7.58 -6.11 12.57
C TYR A 186 8.02 -7.54 12.26
N MET A 187 8.61 -7.79 11.09
CA MET A 187 8.97 -9.13 10.61
C MET A 187 10.30 -9.58 11.19
N ASP A 188 10.48 -10.87 11.46
CA ASP A 188 11.71 -11.39 12.06
C ASP A 188 12.86 -11.41 11.05
N SER A 189 12.56 -11.43 9.74
CA SER A 189 13.54 -11.31 8.67
C SER A 189 12.94 -10.77 7.36
N LEU A 190 13.81 -10.35 6.43
CA LEU A 190 13.40 -10.00 5.06
C LEU A 190 12.81 -11.19 4.30
N GLU A 191 13.31 -12.41 4.56
CA GLU A 191 12.81 -13.62 3.92
C GLU A 191 11.35 -13.87 4.30
N GLU A 192 11.02 -13.80 5.59
CA GLU A 192 9.64 -13.93 6.06
C GLU A 192 8.75 -12.80 5.53
N TYR A 193 9.27 -11.57 5.46
CA TYR A 193 8.57 -10.44 4.85
C TYR A 193 8.19 -10.73 3.39
N TYR A 194 9.11 -11.25 2.59
CA TYR A 194 8.85 -11.58 1.19
C TYR A 194 7.91 -12.77 1.03
N GLN A 195 8.13 -13.86 1.78
CA GLN A 195 7.27 -15.05 1.75
C GLN A 195 5.83 -14.71 2.18
N SER A 196 5.64 -13.85 3.17
CA SER A 196 4.30 -13.47 3.63
C SER A 196 3.45 -12.80 2.54
N LYS A 197 4.07 -12.14 1.55
CA LYS A 197 3.34 -11.56 0.41
C LYS A 197 2.91 -12.62 -0.61
N MET A 198 3.62 -13.73 -0.69
CA MET A 198 3.28 -14.85 -1.58
C MET A 198 2.00 -15.57 -1.15
N LEU A 199 1.59 -15.40 0.12
CA LEU A 199 0.31 -15.93 0.61
C LEU A 199 -0.90 -15.46 -0.22
N ILE A 200 -0.78 -14.34 -0.96
CA ILE A 200 -1.87 -13.79 -1.79
C ILE A 200 -2.40 -14.77 -2.85
N TYR A 201 -1.60 -15.76 -3.27
CA TYR A 201 -2.03 -16.81 -4.20
C TYR A 201 -2.16 -18.19 -3.54
N LYS A 202 -2.02 -18.30 -2.21
CA LYS A 202 -2.01 -19.58 -1.47
C LYS A 202 -3.19 -20.49 -1.81
N ASN A 203 -4.38 -19.90 -1.94
CA ASN A 203 -5.64 -20.63 -2.18
C ASN A 203 -6.16 -20.50 -3.62
N CYS A 204 -5.38 -19.91 -4.53
CA CYS A 204 -5.79 -19.81 -5.94
C CYS A 204 -5.88 -21.22 -6.57
N ASN A 205 -6.65 -21.33 -7.65
CA ASN A 205 -6.75 -22.55 -8.43
C ASN A 205 -6.57 -22.28 -9.94
N SER A 206 -6.65 -23.33 -10.76
CA SER A 206 -6.43 -23.26 -12.21
C SER A 206 -7.31 -22.26 -12.99
N GLN A 207 -8.38 -21.72 -12.40
CA GLN A 207 -9.27 -20.71 -13.01
C GLN A 207 -8.90 -19.27 -12.63
N ASP A 208 -8.04 -19.10 -11.64
CA ASP A 208 -7.55 -17.81 -11.17
C ASP A 208 -6.25 -17.42 -11.88
N TRP A 209 -5.83 -16.18 -11.65
CA TRP A 209 -4.65 -15.60 -12.29
C TRP A 209 -3.70 -14.98 -11.27
N PHE A 210 -2.40 -15.10 -11.52
CA PHE A 210 -1.36 -14.39 -10.81
C PHE A 210 -0.46 -13.66 -11.79
N ILE A 211 -0.30 -12.34 -11.62
CA ILE A 211 0.67 -11.56 -12.38
C ILE A 211 2.01 -11.62 -11.66
N ARG A 212 3.02 -12.19 -12.32
CA ARG A 212 4.38 -12.33 -11.79
C ARG A 212 5.29 -11.29 -12.45
N ASN A 213 5.78 -10.33 -11.67
CA ASN A 213 6.78 -9.39 -12.14
C ASN A 213 8.15 -10.10 -12.25
N ILE A 214 8.60 -10.36 -13.47
CA ILE A 214 9.87 -11.07 -13.74
C ILE A 214 11.08 -10.12 -13.83
N ASP A 215 10.87 -8.81 -13.75
CA ASP A 215 11.96 -7.83 -13.59
C ASP A 215 12.46 -7.76 -12.14
N ASP A 216 11.71 -8.34 -11.20
CA ASP A 216 12.06 -8.38 -9.78
C ASP A 216 12.58 -9.77 -9.40
N GLU A 217 13.90 -9.87 -9.19
CA GLU A 217 14.57 -11.13 -8.84
C GLU A 217 14.03 -11.77 -7.56
N ASN A 218 13.58 -10.97 -6.59
CA ASN A 218 12.97 -11.50 -5.36
C ASN A 218 11.61 -12.13 -5.69
N ILE A 219 10.80 -11.51 -6.54
CA ILE A 219 9.53 -12.11 -6.97
C ILE A 219 9.80 -13.42 -7.70
N VAL A 220 10.75 -13.45 -8.63
CA VAL A 220 11.15 -14.70 -9.31
C VAL A 220 11.59 -15.75 -8.29
N LYS A 221 12.39 -15.37 -7.29
CA LYS A 221 12.87 -16.28 -6.25
C LYS A 221 11.75 -16.86 -5.37
N TYR A 222 10.82 -16.03 -4.89
CA TYR A 222 9.82 -16.43 -3.89
C TYR A 222 8.47 -16.88 -4.49
N ALA A 223 8.12 -16.45 -5.71
CA ALA A 223 6.90 -16.85 -6.39
C ALA A 223 7.09 -18.19 -7.11
N GLN A 224 7.06 -19.26 -6.33
CA GLN A 224 7.32 -20.64 -6.77
C GLN A 224 6.08 -21.52 -6.57
N ASN A 225 5.94 -22.58 -7.38
CA ASN A 225 4.84 -23.56 -7.27
C ASN A 225 3.44 -22.93 -7.27
N ILE A 226 3.22 -21.95 -8.15
CA ILE A 226 1.99 -21.16 -8.21
C ILE A 226 0.82 -22.04 -8.70
N PRO A 227 -0.26 -22.22 -7.92
CA PRO A 227 -1.35 -23.14 -8.27
C PRO A 227 -2.28 -22.67 -9.41
N CYS A 228 -2.25 -21.38 -9.72
CA CYS A 228 -3.10 -20.71 -10.72
C CYS A 228 -2.36 -20.38 -12.02
N GLN A 229 -3.09 -19.82 -12.99
CA GLN A 229 -2.50 -19.38 -14.25
C GLN A 229 -1.57 -18.18 -14.01
N VAL A 230 -0.36 -18.22 -14.57
CA VAL A 230 0.63 -17.15 -14.42
C VAL A 230 0.61 -16.26 -15.67
N ILE A 231 0.69 -14.95 -15.44
CA ILE A 231 0.93 -13.93 -16.47
C ILE A 231 2.27 -13.29 -16.11
N ASP A 232 3.30 -13.56 -16.88
CA ASP A 232 4.59 -12.92 -16.66
C ASP A 232 4.54 -11.46 -17.12
N PHE A 233 5.02 -10.55 -16.28
CA PHE A 233 5.08 -9.11 -16.55
C PHE A 233 6.53 -8.65 -16.59
N SER A 234 6.87 -7.88 -17.63
CA SER A 234 8.17 -7.21 -17.73
C SER A 234 8.06 -5.89 -18.50
N LEU A 235 8.90 -4.94 -18.13
CA LEU A 235 9.16 -3.69 -18.86
C LEU A 235 10.33 -3.81 -19.83
N THR A 236 11.18 -4.84 -19.70
CA THR A 236 12.50 -4.91 -20.35
C THR A 236 12.80 -6.24 -21.04
N GLN A 237 11.99 -7.27 -20.81
CA GLN A 237 12.20 -8.65 -21.23
C GLN A 237 10.94 -9.19 -21.92
N GLU A 238 11.08 -10.33 -22.61
CA GLU A 238 9.94 -11.04 -23.19
C GLU A 238 9.02 -11.57 -22.08
N ALA A 239 7.73 -11.27 -22.17
CA ALA A 239 6.73 -11.59 -21.16
C ALA A 239 5.32 -11.62 -21.76
N ASP A 240 4.33 -12.15 -21.04
CA ASP A 240 2.93 -12.10 -21.45
C ASP A 240 2.37 -10.67 -21.42
N LEU A 241 2.74 -9.89 -20.40
CA LEU A 241 2.37 -8.50 -20.19
C LEU A 241 3.62 -7.63 -20.38
N TYR A 242 3.74 -6.98 -21.53
CA TYR A 242 4.93 -6.26 -21.95
C TYR A 242 4.58 -4.93 -22.65
N LYS A 243 5.59 -4.11 -22.97
CA LYS A 243 5.42 -2.87 -23.73
C LYS A 243 6.43 -2.77 -24.86
N ASP A 244 6.05 -2.08 -25.93
CA ASP A 244 7.00 -1.52 -26.90
C ASP A 244 7.12 0.01 -26.67
N ASP A 245 7.63 0.77 -27.65
CA ASP A 245 7.77 2.23 -27.53
C ASP A 245 6.44 2.98 -27.60
N THR A 246 5.35 2.32 -28.03
CA THR A 246 4.06 2.95 -28.34
C THR A 246 2.92 2.41 -27.46
N PHE A 247 2.87 1.11 -27.19
CA PHE A 247 1.74 0.44 -26.57
C PHE A 247 2.17 -0.53 -25.45
N ALA A 248 1.24 -0.76 -24.53
CA ALA A 248 1.27 -1.87 -23.59
C ALA A 248 0.37 -3.00 -24.11
N TYR A 249 0.85 -4.24 -24.00
CA TYR A 249 0.19 -5.42 -24.53
C TYR A 249 -0.02 -6.49 -23.46
N LEU A 250 -1.09 -7.25 -23.60
CA LEU A 250 -1.24 -8.58 -23.02
C LEU A 250 -1.26 -9.59 -24.17
N LYS A 251 -0.13 -10.26 -24.41
CA LYS A 251 0.12 -11.08 -25.60
C LYS A 251 -0.11 -10.26 -26.88
N ASP A 252 -1.17 -10.55 -27.62
CA ASP A 252 -1.52 -9.87 -28.87
C ASP A 252 -2.52 -8.71 -28.65
N GLU A 253 -3.07 -8.56 -27.45
CA GLU A 253 -4.09 -7.55 -27.15
C GLU A 253 -3.46 -6.23 -26.72
N ILE A 254 -3.81 -5.13 -27.40
CA ILE A 254 -3.39 -3.77 -27.03
C ILE A 254 -4.21 -3.29 -25.84
N LEU A 255 -3.58 -3.21 -24.66
CA LEU A 255 -4.23 -2.71 -23.46
C LEU A 255 -4.42 -1.19 -23.54
N PHE A 256 -3.36 -0.45 -23.83
CA PHE A 256 -3.40 1.01 -23.98
C PHE A 256 -2.16 1.55 -24.67
N LYS A 257 -2.25 2.81 -25.12
CA LYS A 257 -1.12 3.56 -25.67
C LYS A 257 -0.32 4.21 -24.55
N LEU A 258 1.00 4.09 -24.57
CA LEU A 258 1.86 4.63 -23.51
C LEU A 258 1.75 6.16 -23.37
N SER A 259 1.56 6.87 -24.49
CA SER A 259 1.39 8.32 -24.50
C SER A 259 0.10 8.80 -23.81
N ASP A 260 -0.85 7.91 -23.52
CA ASP A 260 -2.09 8.26 -22.84
C ASP A 260 -1.89 8.36 -21.31
N LEU A 261 -0.80 7.81 -20.78
CA LEU A 261 -0.46 7.90 -19.36
C LEU A 261 0.01 9.31 -18.99
N LYS A 262 -0.68 9.92 -18.03
CA LYS A 262 -0.29 11.22 -17.44
C LYS A 262 0.67 11.09 -16.27
N ILE A 263 0.76 9.90 -15.69
CA ILE A 263 1.69 9.58 -14.60
C ILE A 263 3.07 9.28 -15.17
N VAL A 264 4.11 9.82 -14.54
CA VAL A 264 5.49 9.79 -15.05
C VAL A 264 6.26 8.60 -14.47
N GLY A 265 7.15 8.02 -15.29
CA GLY A 265 8.11 6.98 -14.90
C GLY A 265 7.70 5.56 -15.30
N ASP A 266 8.70 4.74 -15.63
CA ASP A 266 8.49 3.35 -16.08
C ASP A 266 7.81 2.48 -15.02
N PHE A 267 8.08 2.69 -13.74
CA PHE A 267 7.39 1.99 -12.65
C PHE A 267 5.88 2.30 -12.64
N ASN A 268 5.47 3.52 -13.00
CA ASN A 268 4.07 3.92 -13.11
C ASN A 268 3.43 3.32 -14.37
N CYS A 269 4.18 3.21 -15.47
CA CYS A 269 3.76 2.43 -16.62
C CYS A 269 3.50 0.97 -16.23
N GLY A 270 4.42 0.34 -15.50
CA GLY A 270 4.24 -1.01 -14.97
C GLY A 270 3.01 -1.15 -14.07
N ASN A 271 2.77 -0.18 -13.18
CA ASN A 271 1.56 -0.14 -12.36
C ASN A 271 0.28 -0.11 -13.22
N ALA A 272 0.26 0.70 -14.28
CA ALA A 272 -0.87 0.78 -15.19
C ALA A 272 -1.06 -0.50 -16.01
N MET A 273 0.02 -1.14 -16.45
CA MET A 273 -0.01 -2.42 -17.15
C MET A 273 -0.60 -3.52 -16.28
N MET A 274 -0.14 -3.64 -15.03
CA MET A 274 -0.68 -4.61 -14.07
C MET A 274 -2.17 -4.36 -13.81
N ALA A 275 -2.57 -3.11 -13.54
CA ALA A 275 -3.98 -2.77 -13.32
C ALA A 275 -4.88 -3.06 -14.53
N ALA A 276 -4.43 -2.69 -15.74
CA ALA A 276 -5.15 -2.95 -16.98
C ALA A 276 -5.32 -4.45 -17.26
N CYS A 277 -4.25 -5.24 -17.05
CA CYS A 277 -4.31 -6.69 -17.16
C CYS A 277 -5.32 -7.29 -16.16
N MET A 278 -5.28 -6.84 -14.91
CA MET A 278 -6.24 -7.27 -13.88
C MET A 278 -7.69 -6.95 -14.27
N ALA A 279 -7.96 -5.72 -14.69
CA ALA A 279 -9.29 -5.29 -15.13
C ALA A 279 -9.78 -6.10 -16.34
N TYR A 280 -8.90 -6.34 -17.32
CA TYR A 280 -9.22 -7.14 -18.51
C TYR A 280 -9.60 -8.57 -18.13
N LYS A 281 -8.83 -9.23 -17.24
CA LYS A 281 -9.14 -10.57 -16.72
C LYS A 281 -10.39 -10.62 -15.84
N MET A 282 -10.80 -9.49 -15.29
CA MET A 282 -12.08 -9.36 -14.61
C MET A 282 -13.28 -9.14 -15.56
N GLY A 283 -13.06 -8.92 -16.86
CA GLY A 283 -14.11 -8.78 -17.88
C GLY A 283 -14.39 -7.35 -18.32
N ILE A 284 -13.54 -6.39 -17.94
CA ILE A 284 -13.61 -5.02 -18.44
C ILE A 284 -13.07 -4.99 -19.87
N ASP A 285 -13.82 -4.35 -20.78
CA ASP A 285 -13.41 -4.23 -22.19
C ASP A 285 -12.28 -3.21 -22.36
N LEU A 286 -11.52 -3.40 -23.45
CA LEU A 286 -10.36 -2.57 -23.78
C LEU A 286 -10.71 -1.09 -23.96
N GLU A 287 -11.88 -0.77 -24.52
CA GLU A 287 -12.32 0.63 -24.70
C GLU A 287 -12.44 1.35 -23.36
N THR A 288 -13.08 0.71 -22.38
CA THR A 288 -13.21 1.22 -21.02
C THR A 288 -11.84 1.38 -20.34
N ILE A 289 -10.98 0.37 -20.43
CA ILE A 289 -9.60 0.42 -19.87
C ILE A 289 -8.86 1.62 -20.44
N GLN A 290 -8.84 1.77 -21.76
CA GLN A 290 -8.14 2.86 -22.45
C GLN A 290 -8.72 4.24 -22.09
N SER A 291 -10.05 4.34 -21.93
CA SER A 291 -10.70 5.58 -21.49
C SER A 291 -10.23 5.99 -20.10
N VAL A 292 -10.19 5.05 -19.16
CA VAL A 292 -9.74 5.31 -17.79
C VAL A 292 -8.26 5.71 -17.76
N ILE A 293 -7.40 5.03 -18.52
CA ILE A 293 -5.98 5.39 -18.64
C ILE A 293 -5.82 6.86 -19.08
N ARG A 294 -6.55 7.30 -20.11
CA ARG A 294 -6.51 8.70 -20.58
C ARG A 294 -6.98 9.70 -19.53
N SER A 295 -7.96 9.34 -18.70
CA SER A 295 -8.52 10.26 -17.70
C SER A 295 -7.76 10.28 -16.38
N PHE A 296 -6.99 9.23 -16.06
CA PHE A 296 -6.33 9.08 -14.77
C PHE A 296 -5.29 10.18 -14.52
N LYS A 297 -5.42 10.89 -13.40
CA LYS A 297 -4.56 12.03 -13.03
C LYS A 297 -3.40 11.65 -12.11
N GLY A 298 -3.32 10.40 -11.67
CA GLY A 298 -2.40 9.98 -10.61
C GLY A 298 -3.12 9.83 -9.26
N VAL A 299 -2.34 9.43 -8.26
CA VAL A 299 -2.78 9.31 -6.86
C VAL A 299 -2.10 10.41 -6.06
N GLU A 300 -2.83 11.03 -5.14
CA GLU A 300 -2.24 12.03 -4.25
C GLU A 300 -1.00 11.46 -3.52
N HIS A 301 0.00 12.32 -3.31
CA HIS A 301 1.25 12.00 -2.62
C HIS A 301 2.14 10.95 -3.31
N ARG A 302 1.90 10.62 -4.60
CA ARG A 302 2.71 9.69 -5.41
C ARG A 302 3.23 10.34 -6.68
N ILE A 303 4.38 11.01 -6.59
CA ILE A 303 4.91 11.93 -7.62
C ILE A 303 3.78 12.84 -8.16
N GLU A 304 2.99 13.35 -7.24
CA GLU A 304 1.85 14.21 -7.53
C GLU A 304 2.40 15.58 -7.93
N TYR A 305 2.13 16.01 -9.17
CA TYR A 305 2.42 17.38 -9.58
C TYR A 305 1.56 18.35 -8.75
N VAL A 306 2.22 19.28 -8.06
CA VAL A 306 1.55 20.27 -7.20
C VAL A 306 1.35 21.57 -7.96
N ASN A 307 2.45 22.19 -8.40
CA ASN A 307 2.42 23.50 -9.06
C ASN A 307 3.72 23.77 -9.83
N THR A 308 3.73 24.84 -10.64
CA THR A 308 4.94 25.40 -11.25
C THR A 308 5.06 26.86 -10.83
N ILE A 309 6.17 27.22 -10.16
CA ILE A 309 6.42 28.58 -9.66
C ILE A 309 7.75 29.06 -10.24
N ASN A 310 7.76 30.20 -10.93
CA ASN A 310 8.96 30.75 -11.58
C ASN A 310 9.70 29.73 -12.47
N GLY A 311 8.95 28.89 -13.18
CA GLY A 311 9.51 27.84 -14.04
C GLY A 311 10.06 26.60 -13.31
N VAL A 312 9.89 26.51 -11.98
CA VAL A 312 10.28 25.37 -11.14
C VAL A 312 9.07 24.49 -10.89
N ARG A 313 9.19 23.18 -11.13
CA ARG A 313 8.10 22.22 -10.92
C ARG A 313 8.17 21.59 -9.54
N PHE A 314 7.05 21.54 -8.84
CA PHE A 314 6.94 20.97 -7.49
C PHE A 314 6.21 19.64 -7.54
N TYR A 315 6.80 18.61 -6.93
CA TYR A 315 6.22 17.28 -6.85
C TYR A 315 6.14 16.78 -5.40
N ASN A 316 4.97 16.26 -5.05
CA ASN A 316 4.67 15.65 -3.78
C ASN A 316 4.72 14.11 -3.91
N ASP A 317 5.77 13.52 -3.35
CA ASP A 317 5.93 12.07 -3.25
C ASP A 317 6.07 11.65 -1.78
N SER A 318 5.28 12.25 -0.89
CA SER A 318 5.30 11.97 0.56
C SER A 318 5.09 10.49 0.89
N LYS A 319 4.48 9.70 -0.02
CA LYS A 319 4.29 8.25 0.15
C LYS A 319 5.59 7.43 0.00
N ALA A 320 6.68 8.01 -0.54
CA ALA A 320 7.99 7.36 -0.58
C ALA A 320 8.60 7.25 0.82
N THR A 321 8.16 6.24 1.57
CA THR A 321 8.49 6.00 2.99
C THR A 321 9.62 4.99 3.19
N ASN A 322 10.28 4.57 2.11
CA ASN A 322 11.45 3.68 2.09
C ASN A 322 12.40 4.09 0.95
N THR A 323 13.64 3.59 0.96
CA THR A 323 14.70 3.90 -0.01
C THR A 323 14.31 3.54 -1.44
N HIS A 324 13.65 2.39 -1.62
CA HIS A 324 13.26 1.88 -2.94
C HIS A 324 12.25 2.78 -3.64
N ALA A 325 11.21 3.25 -2.93
CA ALA A 325 10.25 4.22 -3.45
C ALA A 325 10.91 5.54 -3.86
N ALA A 326 11.86 6.03 -3.06
CA ALA A 326 12.58 7.26 -3.39
C ALA A 326 13.50 7.09 -4.62
N CYS A 327 14.12 5.92 -4.78
CA CYS A 327 14.86 5.58 -6.01
C CYS A 327 13.93 5.60 -7.23
N ALA A 328 12.76 4.97 -7.13
CA ALA A 328 11.76 4.99 -8.21
C ALA A 328 11.36 6.43 -8.57
N ALA A 329 11.17 7.30 -7.57
CA ALA A 329 10.87 8.71 -7.82
C ALA A 329 12.00 9.46 -8.52
N LEU A 330 13.24 9.30 -8.06
CA LEU A 330 14.41 9.94 -8.68
C LEU A 330 14.71 9.41 -10.09
N SER A 331 14.32 8.17 -10.39
CA SER A 331 14.44 7.62 -11.74
C SER A 331 13.55 8.34 -12.77
N ALA A 332 12.44 8.93 -12.33
CA ALA A 332 11.47 9.63 -13.19
C ALA A 332 11.93 11.03 -13.67
N PHE A 333 13.06 11.52 -13.17
CA PHE A 333 13.60 12.83 -13.51
C PHE A 333 15.02 12.70 -14.08
N ASP A 334 15.38 13.59 -14.99
CA ASP A 334 16.69 13.54 -15.66
C ASP A 334 17.80 14.16 -14.82
N LYS A 335 17.64 15.42 -14.40
CA LYS A 335 18.62 16.21 -13.63
C LYS A 335 17.96 17.40 -12.93
N ASN A 336 18.76 18.19 -12.21
CA ASN A 336 18.35 19.42 -11.53
C ASN A 336 17.27 19.21 -10.45
N VAL A 337 17.35 18.08 -9.75
CA VAL A 337 16.42 17.76 -8.67
C VAL A 337 16.92 18.39 -7.36
N ILE A 338 16.10 19.24 -6.75
CA ILE A 338 16.25 19.67 -5.36
C ILE A 338 15.39 18.73 -4.51
N LEU A 339 16.05 17.83 -3.79
CA LEU A 339 15.41 16.74 -3.05
C LEU A 339 15.16 17.15 -1.59
N LEU A 340 13.91 17.00 -1.13
CA LEU A 340 13.57 17.04 0.29
C LEU A 340 13.41 15.61 0.81
N CYS A 341 14.29 15.17 1.72
CA CYS A 341 14.25 13.81 2.25
C CYS A 341 14.45 13.69 3.77
N GLY A 342 14.15 12.53 4.34
CA GLY A 342 14.33 12.25 5.76
C GLY A 342 13.03 12.10 6.56
N GLY A 343 13.18 11.67 7.81
CA GLY A 343 12.08 11.32 8.70
C GLY A 343 12.50 10.29 9.74
N LYS A 344 11.57 9.42 10.11
CA LYS A 344 11.78 8.37 11.12
C LYS A 344 12.69 7.26 10.59
N ASP A 345 13.70 6.92 11.40
CA ASP A 345 14.64 5.85 11.09
C ASP A 345 13.97 4.47 11.23
N LYS A 346 14.07 3.66 10.17
CA LYS A 346 13.66 2.23 10.13
C LYS A 346 14.87 1.28 10.15
N HIS A 347 16.08 1.80 10.30
CA HIS A 347 17.34 1.06 10.25
C HIS A 347 17.57 0.32 8.92
N ILE A 348 17.11 0.93 7.82
CA ILE A 348 17.32 0.46 6.44
C ILE A 348 18.40 1.34 5.79
N SER A 349 19.25 0.75 4.93
CA SER A 349 20.28 1.51 4.23
C SER A 349 19.70 2.48 3.20
N PHE A 350 20.37 3.62 3.03
CA PHE A 350 20.09 4.62 2.00
C PHE A 350 21.10 4.56 0.83
N ASP A 351 22.03 3.60 0.84
CA ASP A 351 23.13 3.54 -0.13
C ASP A 351 22.67 3.49 -1.59
N ASP A 352 21.53 2.86 -1.87
CA ASP A 352 20.97 2.78 -3.21
C ASP A 352 20.68 4.17 -3.80
N LEU A 353 20.49 5.20 -2.97
CA LEU A 353 20.26 6.56 -3.44
C LEU A 353 21.52 7.21 -4.02
N LYS A 354 22.73 6.73 -3.67
CA LYS A 354 24.01 7.28 -4.16
C LYS A 354 24.10 7.30 -5.68
N GLN A 355 23.48 6.32 -6.35
CA GLN A 355 23.48 6.24 -7.80
C GLN A 355 22.80 7.45 -8.46
N TYR A 356 21.93 8.17 -7.74
CA TYR A 356 21.22 9.35 -8.22
C TYR A 356 21.90 10.68 -7.89
N ASP A 357 23.06 10.69 -7.22
CA ASP A 357 23.75 11.93 -6.81
C ASP A 357 24.01 12.89 -7.99
N HIS A 358 24.34 12.34 -9.16
CA HIS A 358 24.53 13.11 -10.39
C HIS A 358 23.28 13.86 -10.89
N LYS A 359 22.08 13.48 -10.43
CA LYS A 359 20.81 14.16 -10.74
C LYS A 359 20.43 15.23 -9.72
N ILE A 360 21.01 15.18 -8.53
CA ILE A 360 20.67 16.04 -7.40
C ILE A 360 21.42 17.36 -7.52
N LYS A 361 20.69 18.46 -7.70
CA LYS A 361 21.24 19.82 -7.58
C LYS A 361 21.62 20.08 -6.12
N HIS A 362 20.69 19.79 -5.21
CA HIS A 362 20.91 19.87 -3.76
C HIS A 362 19.95 18.96 -3.00
N CYS A 363 20.39 18.36 -1.90
CA CYS A 363 19.57 17.59 -0.98
C CYS A 363 19.37 18.38 0.33
N PHE A 364 18.12 18.67 0.68
CA PHE A 364 17.77 19.18 2.00
C PHE A 364 17.12 18.07 2.82
N SER A 365 17.91 17.47 3.71
CA SER A 365 17.41 16.37 4.54
C SER A 365 16.88 16.88 5.88
N PHE A 366 15.90 16.22 6.48
CA PHE A 366 15.26 16.62 7.74
C PHE A 366 14.88 15.43 8.62
N GLY A 367 14.36 15.70 9.82
CA GLY A 367 13.89 14.67 10.74
C GLY A 367 15.02 13.89 11.42
N GLN A 368 14.66 12.74 12.00
CA GLN A 368 15.59 11.90 12.76
C GLN A 368 16.79 11.44 11.92
N THR A 369 16.58 11.13 10.63
CA THR A 369 17.60 10.59 9.72
C THR A 369 18.39 11.65 8.96
N LYS A 370 18.21 12.96 9.22
CA LYS A 370 18.80 14.04 8.41
C LYS A 370 20.30 13.86 8.14
N ASP A 371 21.07 13.50 9.17
CA ASP A 371 22.52 13.41 9.07
C ASP A 371 23.01 12.15 8.34
N HIS A 372 22.14 11.14 8.14
CA HIS A 372 22.49 9.95 7.38
C HIS A 372 22.69 10.26 5.88
N PHE A 373 22.04 11.30 5.36
CA PHE A 373 22.14 11.68 3.95
C PHE A 373 23.45 12.39 3.58
N LYS A 374 24.24 12.84 4.56
CA LYS A 374 25.57 13.45 4.34
C LYS A 374 26.56 12.54 3.61
N SER A 375 26.43 11.22 3.80
CA SER A 375 27.26 10.23 3.13
C SER A 375 26.66 9.71 1.83
N ILE A 376 25.46 10.18 1.47
CA ILE A 376 24.69 9.72 0.31
C ILE A 376 24.81 10.71 -0.85
N PHE A 377 24.65 12.00 -0.57
CA PHE A 377 24.66 13.06 -1.58
C PHE A 377 25.79 14.05 -1.35
N THR A 378 26.45 14.46 -2.44
CA THR A 378 27.60 15.38 -2.39
C THR A 378 27.19 16.79 -1.95
N ASN A 379 26.07 17.27 -2.48
CA ASN A 379 25.51 18.59 -2.15
C ASN A 379 24.32 18.41 -1.20
N GLN A 380 24.58 18.45 0.11
CA GLN A 380 23.56 18.18 1.13
C GLN A 380 23.60 19.19 2.28
N THR A 381 22.42 19.57 2.77
CA THR A 381 22.23 20.38 3.98
C THR A 381 21.22 19.71 4.91
N SER A 382 21.59 19.53 6.18
CA SER A 382 20.68 19.02 7.21
C SER A 382 19.83 20.15 7.78
N CYS A 383 18.51 20.01 7.68
CA CYS A 383 17.49 20.89 8.22
C CYS A 383 16.81 20.23 9.44
N GLN A 384 16.13 21.02 10.27
CA GLN A 384 15.40 20.46 11.41
C GLN A 384 14.04 19.92 10.95
N THR A 385 13.30 20.69 10.18
CA THR A 385 11.95 20.33 9.71
C THR A 385 11.84 20.32 8.19
N MET A 386 10.82 19.62 7.67
CA MET A 386 10.46 19.67 6.24
C MET A 386 10.19 21.09 5.76
N LYS A 387 9.58 21.94 6.61
CA LYS A 387 9.31 23.35 6.27
C LYS A 387 10.62 24.13 6.10
N ASP A 388 11.59 23.91 6.98
CA ASP A 388 12.91 24.53 6.84
C ASP A 388 13.60 24.06 5.57
N ALA A 389 13.56 22.76 5.28
CA ALA A 389 14.13 22.18 4.06
C ALA A 389 13.52 22.81 2.79
N LEU A 390 12.19 22.97 2.76
CA LEU A 390 11.50 23.64 1.65
C LEU A 390 11.89 25.12 1.53
N ASN A 391 12.02 25.85 2.65
CA ASN A 391 12.43 27.25 2.61
C ASN A 391 13.82 27.42 1.97
N HIS A 392 14.80 26.60 2.35
CA HIS A 392 16.14 26.64 1.76
C HIS A 392 16.12 26.21 0.29
N ALA A 393 15.26 25.26 -0.09
CA ALA A 393 15.09 24.87 -1.49
C ALA A 393 14.62 26.03 -2.38
N ILE A 394 13.70 26.85 -1.88
CA ILE A 394 13.19 28.03 -2.60
C ILE A 394 14.28 29.09 -2.79
N GLU A 395 15.17 29.26 -1.80
CA GLU A 395 16.26 30.25 -1.88
C GLU A 395 17.26 29.97 -3.01
N ILE A 396 17.38 28.70 -3.43
CA ILE A 396 18.36 28.26 -4.44
C ILE A 396 17.74 27.79 -5.76
N MET A 397 16.41 27.77 -5.85
CA MET A 397 15.71 27.25 -7.02
C MET A 397 15.88 28.20 -8.22
N GLU A 398 16.09 27.63 -9.39
CA GLU A 398 16.25 28.34 -10.66
C GLU A 398 15.30 27.74 -11.70
N GLU A 399 14.93 28.53 -12.72
CA GLU A 399 14.05 28.07 -13.81
C GLU A 399 14.52 26.72 -14.40
N GLY A 400 13.60 25.77 -14.52
CA GLY A 400 13.88 24.42 -15.01
C GLY A 400 14.21 23.40 -13.91
N ASP A 401 14.39 23.83 -12.66
CA ASP A 401 14.57 22.91 -11.52
C ASP A 401 13.29 22.11 -11.20
N VAL A 402 13.49 21.02 -10.47
CA VAL A 402 12.42 20.21 -9.86
C VAL A 402 12.60 20.18 -8.35
N ILE A 403 11.61 20.64 -7.60
CA ILE A 403 11.56 20.43 -6.14
C ILE A 403 10.72 19.20 -5.87
N LEU A 404 11.36 18.16 -5.30
CA LEU A 404 10.75 16.87 -5.04
C LEU A 404 10.75 16.57 -3.54
N LEU A 405 9.56 16.45 -2.94
CA LEU A 405 9.41 15.80 -1.65
C LEU A 405 9.38 14.28 -1.86
N SER A 406 10.50 13.60 -1.64
CA SER A 406 10.60 12.14 -1.70
C SER A 406 11.38 11.63 -0.48
N PRO A 407 10.70 11.37 0.66
CA PRO A 407 11.33 11.29 1.97
C PRO A 407 12.31 10.13 2.19
N ALA A 408 12.15 9.01 1.49
CA ALA A 408 12.82 7.72 1.77
C ALA A 408 12.58 7.16 3.19
N CYS A 409 11.80 7.85 4.02
CA CYS A 409 11.57 7.56 5.44
C CYS A 409 10.08 7.68 5.80
N SER A 410 9.66 6.93 6.81
CA SER A 410 8.32 7.13 7.39
C SER A 410 8.21 8.48 8.10
N SER A 411 6.99 8.98 8.27
CA SER A 411 6.73 10.35 8.74
C SER A 411 6.57 10.49 10.26
N PHE A 412 6.60 9.37 11.00
CA PHE A 412 6.12 9.31 12.40
C PHE A 412 6.96 10.06 13.42
N ASP A 413 8.14 10.55 13.04
CA ASP A 413 8.98 11.39 13.91
C ASP A 413 8.47 12.84 14.00
N GLN A 414 7.83 13.35 12.94
CA GLN A 414 7.39 14.75 12.85
C GLN A 414 5.90 14.91 12.49
N PHE A 415 5.24 13.85 12.02
CA PHE A 415 3.86 13.90 11.53
C PHE A 415 3.08 12.66 11.95
N LYS A 416 1.75 12.78 12.02
CA LYS A 416 0.86 11.65 12.36
C LYS A 416 0.88 10.56 11.29
N ASN A 417 1.00 10.93 10.02
CA ASN A 417 1.06 10.04 8.86
C ASN A 417 1.64 10.78 7.64
N TYR A 418 1.83 10.06 6.53
CA TYR A 418 2.44 10.63 5.33
C TYR A 418 1.47 11.53 4.56
N GLU A 419 0.15 11.31 4.69
CA GLU A 419 -0.88 12.15 4.09
C GLU A 419 -0.76 13.58 4.64
N ILE A 420 -0.73 13.74 5.97
CA ILE A 420 -0.58 15.05 6.62
C ILE A 420 0.74 15.71 6.22
N ARG A 421 1.85 14.94 6.12
CA ARG A 421 3.12 15.47 5.61
C ARG A 421 2.97 16.01 4.19
N GLY A 422 2.29 15.27 3.32
CA GLY A 422 2.04 15.65 1.93
C GLY A 422 1.09 16.86 1.80
N GLU A 423 0.02 16.92 2.60
CA GLU A 423 -0.93 18.04 2.66
C GLU A 423 -0.23 19.33 3.11
N ILE A 424 0.61 19.25 4.14
CA ILE A 424 1.40 20.40 4.62
C ILE A 424 2.35 20.87 3.52
N PHE A 425 3.04 19.97 2.83
CA PHE A 425 3.90 20.34 1.71
C PHE A 425 3.12 21.06 0.61
N LYS A 426 1.97 20.52 0.18
CA LYS A 426 1.09 21.17 -0.80
C LYS A 426 0.65 22.56 -0.33
N GLY A 427 0.21 22.68 0.92
CA GLY A 427 -0.19 23.96 1.50
C GLY A 427 0.94 25.00 1.47
N LEU A 428 2.16 24.60 1.81
CA LEU A 428 3.34 25.48 1.75
C LEU A 428 3.64 25.91 0.31
N VAL A 429 3.61 24.99 -0.65
CA VAL A 429 3.80 25.31 -2.09
C VAL A 429 2.76 26.32 -2.57
N GLU A 430 1.49 26.13 -2.21
CA GLU A 430 0.41 27.06 -2.56
C GLU A 430 0.56 28.43 -1.88
N GLU A 431 1.07 28.49 -0.65
CA GLU A 431 1.41 29.76 0.00
C GLU A 431 2.53 30.51 -0.74
N ILE A 432 3.51 29.79 -1.27
CA ILE A 432 4.61 30.37 -2.04
C ILE A 432 4.10 30.90 -3.38
N ALA A 433 3.25 30.14 -4.06
CA ALA A 433 2.64 30.53 -5.34
C ALA A 433 1.81 31.82 -5.24
N LYS A 434 1.26 32.15 -4.06
CA LYS A 434 0.51 33.38 -3.81
C LYS A 434 1.39 34.60 -3.49
N ARG A 435 2.67 34.39 -3.16
CA ARG A 435 3.61 35.46 -2.77
C ARG A 435 4.45 35.97 -3.94
N GLY A 436 4.64 35.14 -4.97
CA GLY A 436 5.18 35.53 -6.28
C GLY A 436 4.06 35.90 -7.23
#